data_AF-A0A8S9R4A3-F1
#
_entry.id   AF-A0A8S9R4A3-F1
#
_cell.length_a   1.000
_cell.length_b   1.000
_cell.length_c   1.000
_cell.angle_alpha   90.00
_cell.angle_beta   90.00
_cell.angle_gamma   90.00
#
_symmetry.space_group_name_H-M   'P 1'
#
loop_
_entity.id
_entity.type
_entity.pdbx_description
1 polymer ?
#
loop_
_entity_poly.entity_id
_entity_poly.type
_entity_poly.pdbx_seq_one_letter_code
_entity_poly.pdbx_strand_id
1 'polypeptide(L)'
;MEKISLVGTRNLRWREIALNLGVGALRCAVESMPQHSSCQRFEIDFKDMIAMINEPQAWPSFATKLEAIHILQICFPDFKISHIP
;
A
#
# COMPACT_ATOMS: atom_id res chain seq x y z
N MET A 1 -11.52 23.40 30.55
CA MET A 1 -11.51 21.95 30.77
C MET A 1 -11.85 21.31 29.43
N GLU A 2 -10.83 20.98 28.64
CA GLU A 2 -10.99 20.49 27.26
C GLU A 2 -11.57 19.08 27.26
N LYS A 3 -12.64 18.89 26.48
CA LYS A 3 -13.26 17.60 26.24
C LYS A 3 -12.55 16.95 25.05
N ILE A 4 -11.46 16.25 25.32
CA ILE A 4 -10.72 15.50 24.30
C ILE A 4 -11.64 14.37 23.80
N SER A 5 -12.15 14.51 22.58
CA SER A 5 -13.04 13.53 21.97
C SER A 5 -12.29 12.25 21.60
N LEU A 6 -12.58 11.16 22.30
CA LEU A 6 -12.09 9.79 22.09
C LEU A 6 -12.74 9.12 20.86
N VAL A 7 -12.78 9.81 19.71
CA VAL A 7 -13.32 9.29 18.43
C VAL A 7 -12.21 9.07 17.39
N GLY A 8 -10.96 9.46 17.69
CA GLY A 8 -9.83 9.31 16.77
C GLY A 8 -9.15 7.93 16.78
N THR A 9 -9.03 7.29 17.94
CA THR A 9 -8.17 6.11 18.11
C THR A 9 -8.67 4.85 17.40
N ARG A 10 -10.00 4.64 17.36
CA ARG A 10 -10.59 3.49 16.64
C ARG A 10 -10.43 3.63 15.13
N ASN A 11 -10.57 4.85 14.60
CA ASN A 11 -10.43 5.12 13.17
C ASN A 11 -8.98 4.99 12.69
N LEU A 12 -8.01 5.39 13.51
CA LEU A 12 -6.58 5.19 13.22
C LEU A 12 -6.23 3.70 13.17
N ARG A 13 -6.70 2.91 14.14
CA ARG A 13 -6.49 1.46 14.15
C ARG A 13 -7.08 0.77 12.92
N TRP A 14 -8.29 1.17 12.48
CA TRP A 14 -8.89 0.61 11.27
C TRP A 14 -8.15 1.03 10.01
N ARG A 15 -7.66 2.27 9.93
CA ARG A 15 -6.81 2.73 8.83
C ARG A 15 -5.50 1.94 8.76
N GLU A 16 -4.82 1.71 9.88
CA GLU A 16 -3.59 0.92 9.93
C GLU A 16 -3.82 -0.55 9.57
N ILE A 17 -4.96 -1.14 9.95
CA ILE A 17 -5.33 -2.51 9.54
C ILE A 17 -5.61 -2.56 8.04
N ALA A 18 -6.41 -1.63 7.52
CA ALA A 18 -6.71 -1.54 6.09
C ALA A 18 -5.42 -1.36 5.27
N LEU A 19 -4.50 -0.52 5.74
CA LEU A 19 -3.17 -0.33 5.19
C LEU A 19 -2.34 -1.61 5.17
N ASN A 20 -2.26 -2.32 6.30
CA ASN A 20 -1.50 -3.56 6.40
C ASN A 20 -2.02 -4.64 5.46
N LEU A 21 -3.35 -4.76 5.34
CA LEU A 21 -4.00 -5.70 4.44
C LEU A 21 -3.81 -5.29 2.98
N GLY A 22 -4.00 -4.01 2.65
CA GLY A 22 -3.84 -3.47 1.30
C GLY A 22 -2.41 -3.66 0.76
N VAL A 23 -1.41 -3.32 1.57
CA VAL A 23 0.01 -3.52 1.21
C VAL A 23 0.33 -5.01 1.01
N GLY A 24 -0.19 -5.88 1.87
CA GLY A 24 0.00 -7.33 1.74
C GLY A 24 -0.68 -7.91 0.50
N ALA A 25 -1.91 -7.46 0.20
CA ALA A 25 -2.66 -7.88 -0.98
C ALA A 25 -1.97 -7.42 -2.26
N LEU A 26 -1.51 -6.17 -2.32
CA LEU A 26 -0.76 -5.64 -3.46
C LEU A 26 0.49 -6.48 -3.71
N ARG A 27 1.31 -6.72 -2.67
CA ARG A 27 2.51 -7.56 -2.80
C ARG A 27 2.19 -8.95 -3.36
N CYS A 28 1.19 -9.63 -2.79
CA CYS A 28 0.77 -10.96 -3.26
C CYS A 28 0.34 -10.93 -4.73
N ALA A 29 -0.38 -9.89 -5.14
CA ALA A 29 -0.84 -9.74 -6.51
C ALA A 29 0.33 -9.49 -7.46
N VAL A 30 1.30 -8.64 -7.10
CA VAL A 30 2.51 -8.41 -7.91
C VAL A 30 3.37 -9.68 -8.03
N GLU A 31 3.54 -10.42 -6.93
CA GLU A 31 4.37 -11.64 -6.91
C GLU A 31 3.76 -12.79 -7.71
N SER A 32 2.43 -12.93 -7.70
CA SER A 32 1.73 -14.01 -8.39
C SER A 32 1.44 -13.70 -9.86
N MET A 33 1.37 -12.42 -10.23
CA MET A 33 0.96 -12.02 -11.57
C MET A 33 1.85 -12.56 -12.71
N PRO A 34 3.20 -12.57 -12.63
CA PRO A 34 4.05 -13.09 -13.71
C PRO A 34 3.76 -14.55 -14.07
N GLN A 35 3.18 -15.32 -13.16
CA GLN A 35 2.84 -16.72 -13.37
C GLN A 35 1.44 -16.92 -13.97
N HIS A 36 0.58 -15.91 -13.90
CA HIS A 36 -0.86 -16.06 -14.17
C HIS A 36 -1.43 -15.04 -15.16
N SER A 37 -0.71 -13.97 -15.50
CA SER A 37 -1.24 -12.93 -16.38
C SER A 37 -0.15 -12.11 -17.07
N SER A 38 -0.47 -11.58 -18.25
CA SER A 38 0.26 -10.49 -18.91
C SER A 38 -0.23 -9.10 -18.49
N CYS A 39 -1.19 -9.01 -17.56
CA CYS A 39 -1.55 -7.73 -16.95
C CYS A 39 -0.30 -7.08 -16.37
N GLN A 40 -0.27 -5.76 -16.43
CA GLN A 40 0.85 -4.94 -15.94
C GLN A 40 0.33 -3.73 -15.19
N ARG A 41 -0.97 -3.65 -14.92
CA ARG A 41 -1.60 -2.48 -14.30
C ARG A 41 -2.40 -2.90 -13.09
N PHE A 42 -2.13 -2.24 -11.98
CA PHE A 42 -2.89 -2.38 -10.75
C PHE A 42 -3.56 -1.06 -10.45
N GLU A 43 -4.86 -1.16 -10.22
CA GLU A 43 -5.67 -0.05 -9.77
C GLU A 43 -5.95 -0.24 -8.30
N ILE A 44 -5.72 0.82 -7.52
CA ILE A 44 -5.94 0.83 -6.08
C ILE A 44 -6.81 2.02 -5.71
N ASP A 45 -7.80 1.80 -4.85
CA ASP A 45 -8.73 2.81 -4.33
C ASP A 45 -8.17 3.56 -3.11
N PHE A 46 -6.95 3.22 -2.71
CA PHE A 46 -6.36 3.69 -1.47
C PHE A 46 -5.34 4.80 -1.73
N LYS A 47 -5.79 6.05 -1.63
CA LYS A 47 -5.03 7.27 -1.94
C LYS A 47 -3.66 7.35 -1.26
N ASP A 48 -3.57 6.95 0.00
CA ASP A 48 -2.30 7.06 0.74
C ASP A 48 -1.28 6.01 0.29
N MET A 49 -1.68 4.93 -0.41
CA MET A 49 -0.76 3.89 -0.88
C MET A 49 0.25 4.42 -1.90
N ILE A 50 -0.18 5.30 -2.81
CA ILE A 50 0.72 5.90 -3.80
C ILE A 50 1.78 6.75 -3.09
N ALA A 51 1.37 7.52 -2.08
CA ALA A 51 2.30 8.30 -1.27
C ALA A 51 3.27 7.39 -0.48
N MET A 52 2.77 6.28 0.08
CA MET A 52 3.60 5.31 0.79
C MET A 52 4.64 4.63 -0.11
N ILE A 53 4.26 4.27 -1.34
CA ILE A 53 5.17 3.63 -2.29
C ILE A 53 6.24 4.62 -2.78
N ASN A 54 5.87 5.89 -3.00
CA ASN A 54 6.80 6.93 -3.44
C ASN A 54 7.74 7.40 -2.33
N GLU A 55 7.26 7.47 -1.09
CA GLU A 55 8.02 7.95 0.07
C GLU A 55 7.94 6.97 1.25
N PRO A 56 8.51 5.76 1.14
CA PRO A 56 8.41 4.73 2.18
C PRO A 56 9.06 5.14 3.50
N GLN A 57 10.02 6.07 3.47
CA GLN A 57 10.68 6.62 4.66
C GLN A 57 9.74 7.44 5.56
N ALA A 58 8.67 8.00 5.00
CA ALA A 58 7.64 8.70 5.78
C ALA A 58 6.73 7.73 6.56
N TRP A 59 6.82 6.42 6.28
CA TRP A 59 5.95 5.38 6.83
C TRP A 59 6.76 4.24 7.46
N PRO A 60 7.51 4.51 8.55
CA PRO A 60 8.46 3.55 9.14
C PRO A 60 7.82 2.22 9.54
N SER A 61 6.56 2.22 9.98
CA SER A 61 5.81 1.00 10.34
C SER A 61 5.56 0.05 9.15
N PHE A 62 5.71 0.54 7.92
CA PHE A 62 5.49 -0.22 6.68
C PHE A 62 6.75 -0.36 5.83
N ALA A 63 7.88 0.23 6.25
CA ALA A 63 9.10 0.37 5.45
C ALA A 63 9.52 -0.95 4.78
N THR A 64 9.63 -2.06 5.53
CA THR A 64 10.02 -3.37 4.98
C THR A 64 9.05 -3.89 3.92
N LYS A 65 7.73 -3.68 4.11
CA LYS A 65 6.72 -4.14 3.15
C LYS A 65 6.73 -3.29 1.88
N LEU A 66 6.96 -1.98 2.03
CA LEU A 66 7.05 -1.05 0.91
C LEU A 66 8.35 -1.24 0.12
N GLU A 67 9.46 -1.55 0.79
CA GLU A 67 10.72 -1.92 0.16
C GLU A 67 10.56 -3.18 -0.70
N ALA A 68 9.84 -4.19 -0.22
CA ALA A 68 9.53 -5.38 -1.01
C ALA A 68 8.72 -5.03 -2.28
N ILE A 69 7.75 -4.13 -2.18
CA ILE A 69 6.99 -3.64 -3.36
C ILE A 69 7.92 -2.89 -4.32
N HIS A 70 8.84 -2.06 -3.81
CA HIS A 70 9.80 -1.33 -4.63
C HIS A 70 10.75 -2.28 -5.39
N ILE A 71 11.25 -3.33 -4.72
CA ILE A 71 12.04 -4.38 -5.37
C ILE A 71 11.24 -5.05 -6.49
N LEU A 72 9.96 -5.36 -6.24
CA LEU A 72 9.11 -5.95 -7.27
C LEU A 72 8.89 -4.99 -8.46
N GLN A 73 8.76 -3.68 -8.24
CA GLN A 73 8.70 -2.70 -9.33
C GLN A 73 10.00 -2.67 -10.16
N ILE A 74 11.16 -2.83 -9.53
CA ILE A 74 12.45 -2.92 -10.23
C ILE A 74 12.53 -4.22 -11.05
N CYS A 75 12.10 -5.34 -10.47
CA CYS A 75 12.09 -6.64 -11.15
C CYS A 75 11.07 -6.71 -12.30
N PHE A 76 10.00 -5.92 -12.23
CA PHE A 76 8.92 -5.87 -13.21
C PHE A 76 8.68 -4.43 -13.68
N PRO A 77 9.57 -3.84 -14.50
CA PRO A 77 9.52 -2.41 -14.84
C PRO A 77 8.29 -1.99 -15.65
N ASP A 78 7.65 -2.94 -16.34
CA ASP A 78 6.42 -2.68 -17.09
C ASP A 78 5.19 -2.52 -16.19
N PHE A 79 5.29 -2.96 -14.94
CA PHE A 79 4.21 -2.91 -13.98
C PHE A 79 3.95 -1.46 -13.50
N LYS A 80 2.68 -1.06 -13.49
CA LYS A 80 2.22 0.28 -13.10
C LYS A 80 1.14 0.17 -12.04
N ILE A 81 1.23 1.05 -11.04
CA ILE A 81 0.19 1.22 -10.01
C ILE A 81 -0.46 2.58 -10.25
N SER A 82 -1.77 2.60 -10.39
CA SER A 82 -2.58 3.82 -10.52
C SER A 82 -3.66 3.87 -9.45
N HIS A 83 -3.95 5.08 -8.97
CA HIS A 83 -5.06 5.31 -8.06
C HIS A 83 -6.37 5.50 -8.83
N ILE A 84 -7.42 4.81 -8.42
CA ILE A 84 -8.79 5.02 -8.92
C ILE A 84 -9.64 5.76 -7.86
N PRO A 85 -10.40 6.81 -8.23
CA PRO A 85 -11.27 7.54 -7.30
C PRO A 85 -12.45 6.74 -6.78
#